data_AF-A0A6L9QI79-F1
#
_entry.id   AF-A0A6L9QI79-F1
#
_cell.length_a   1.000
_cell.length_b   1.000
_cell.length_c   1.000
_cell.angle_alpha   90.00
_cell.angle_beta   90.00
_cell.angle_gamma   90.00
#
_symmetry.space_group_name_H-M   'P 1'
#
loop_
_entity.id
_entity.type
_entity.pdbx_description
1 polymer ?
#
loop_
_entity_poly.entity_id
_entity_poly.type
_entity_poly.pdbx_seq_one_letter_code
_entity_poly.pdbx_strand_id
1 'polypeptide(L)' 'MPATVQRRLPTDAEARALEISPERTVIQITHVGMTAEGRAVEVTVTVAPAHYLTAQYEFPLA' A
#
# COMPACT_ATOMS: atom_id res chain seq x y z
N MET A 1 8.61 6.72 10.18
CA MET A 1 7.24 6.24 10.50
C MET A 1 6.99 5.03 9.61
N PRO A 2 6.52 3.88 10.12
CA PRO A 2 6.30 2.71 9.27
C PRO A 2 5.15 2.97 8.30
N ALA A 3 5.24 2.39 7.10
CA ALA A 3 4.16 2.45 6.13
C ALA A 3 2.88 1.79 6.69
N THR A 4 1.73 2.33 6.34
CA THR A 4 0.43 1.70 6.65
C THR A 4 0.02 0.83 5.47
N VAL A 5 -0.35 -0.43 5.73
CA VAL A 5 -0.77 -1.39 4.71
C VAL A 5 -2.21 -1.82 4.98
N GLN A 6 -3.07 -1.70 3.97
CA GLN A 6 -4.48 -2.06 4.07
C GLN A 6 -4.91 -2.92 2.88
N ARG A 7 -5.70 -3.96 3.16
CA ARG A 7 -6.40 -4.73 2.13
C ARG A 7 -7.84 -4.26 2.03
N ARG A 8 -8.31 -3.97 0.82
CA ARG A 8 -9.69 -3.53 0.55
C ARG A 8 -10.15 -3.95 -0.84
N LEU A 9 -11.44 -3.80 -1.13
CA LEU A 9 -11.92 -3.82 -2.52
C LEU A 9 -11.45 -2.56 -3.26
N PRO A 10 -11.20 -2.64 -4.57
CA PRO A 10 -10.87 -1.48 -5.38
C PRO A 10 -12.10 -0.57 -5.51
N THR A 11 -11.85 0.72 -5.73
CA THR A 11 -12.85 1.62 -6.32
C THR A 11 -13.06 1.27 -7.79
N ASP A 12 -14.16 1.72 -8.41
CA ASP A 12 -14.40 1.51 -9.84
C ASP A 12 -13.27 2.07 -10.73
N ALA A 13 -12.67 3.20 -10.33
CA ALA A 13 -11.58 3.81 -11.06
C ALA A 13 -10.29 2.96 -11.00
N GLU A 14 -9.97 2.42 -9.82
CA GLU A 14 -8.82 1.53 -9.63
C GLU A 14 -9.03 0.19 -10.33
N ALA A 15 -10.24 -0.39 -10.26
CA ALA A 15 -10.56 -1.63 -10.95
C ALA A 15 -10.35 -1.51 -12.46
N ARG A 16 -10.78 -0.38 -13.05
CA ARG A 16 -10.54 -0.07 -14.46
C ARG A 16 -9.06 0.15 -14.77
N ALA A 17 -8.37 0.97 -13.98
CA ALA A 17 -6.96 1.31 -14.24
C ALA A 17 -6.01 0.12 -14.06
N LEU A 18 -6.33 -0.80 -13.15
CA LEU A 18 -5.54 -2.00 -12.87
C LEU A 18 -6.00 -3.23 -13.66
N GLU A 19 -7.07 -3.09 -14.46
CA GLU A 19 -7.66 -4.17 -15.25
C GLU A 19 -7.98 -5.44 -14.44
N ILE A 20 -8.56 -5.24 -13.25
CA ILE A 20 -8.97 -6.33 -12.34
C ILE A 20 -10.49 -6.35 -12.13
N SER A 21 -11.02 -7.52 -11.76
CA SER A 21 -12.41 -7.62 -11.29
C SER A 21 -12.62 -6.77 -10.02
N PRO A 22 -13.76 -6.07 -9.86
CA PRO A 22 -14.08 -5.30 -8.66
C PRO A 22 -14.21 -6.16 -7.39
N GLU A 23 -14.34 -7.48 -7.55
CA GLU A 23 -14.38 -8.45 -6.45
C GLU A 23 -12.97 -8.90 -6.01
N ARG A 24 -11.92 -8.56 -6.77
CA ARG A 24 -10.54 -8.88 -6.43
C ARG A 24 -9.94 -7.75 -5.61
N THR A 25 -9.51 -8.07 -4.38
CA THR A 25 -8.92 -7.09 -3.46
C THR A 25 -7.64 -6.47 -3.99
N VAL A 26 -7.40 -5.22 -3.60
CA VAL A 26 -6.13 -4.50 -3.73
C VAL A 26 -5.45 -4.37 -2.38
N ILE A 27 -4.14 -4.16 -2.40
CA ILE A 27 -3.38 -3.65 -1.26
C ILE A 27 -3.11 -2.16 -1.51
N GLN A 28 -3.45 -1.33 -0.52
CA GLN A 28 -3.07 0.06 -0.45
C GLN A 28 -1.93 0.20 0.57
N ILE A 29 -0.84 0.85 0.15
CA ILE A 29 0.31 1.16 1.01
C ILE A 29 0.46 2.68 1.05
N THR A 30 0.37 3.25 2.25
CA THR A 30 0.67 4.66 2.48
C THR A 30 2.04 4.77 3.14
N HIS A 31 2.97 5.46 2.48
CA HIS A 31 4.32 5.72 2.97
C HIS A 31 4.57 7.22 3.08
N VAL A 32 5.26 7.64 4.15
CA VAL A 32 5.69 9.03 4.34
C VAL A 32 7.21 9.05 4.48
N GLY A 33 7.88 9.63 3.49
CA GLY A 33 9.32 9.86 3.52
C GLY A 33 9.64 11.06 4.42
N MET A 34 10.62 10.88 5.31
CA MET A 34 11.01 11.88 6.31
C MET A 34 12.49 12.24 6.16
N THR A 35 12.86 13.50 6.42
CA THR A 35 14.27 13.88 6.63
C THR A 35 14.80 13.31 7.94
N ALA A 36 16.12 13.40 8.13
CA ALA A 36 16.77 13.03 9.39
C ALA A 36 16.23 13.82 10.60
N GLU A 37 15.75 15.06 10.39
CA GLU A 37 15.14 15.89 11.43
C GLU A 37 13.65 15.61 11.64
N GLY A 38 13.10 14.57 11.01
CA GLY A 38 11.69 14.20 11.16
C GLY A 38 10.71 15.12 10.43
N ARG A 39 11.14 15.80 9.35
CA ARG A 39 10.25 16.58 8.48
C ARG A 39 9.77 15.76 7.29
N ALA A 40 8.48 15.79 6.99
CA ALA A 40 7.94 15.07 5.83
C ALA A 40 8.42 15.71 4.52
N VAL A 41 8.88 14.88 3.59
CA VAL A 41 9.31 15.28 2.23
C VAL A 41 8.56 14.55 1.13
N GLU A 42 7.92 13.43 1.45
CA GLU A 42 7.18 12.61 0.49
C GLU A 42 5.95 12.01 1.17
N VAL A 43 4.83 11.98 0.46
CA VAL A 43 3.69 11.12 0.78
C VAL A 43 3.34 10.33 -0.47
N THR A 44 3.45 9.01 -0.39
CA THR A 44 3.14 8.09 -1.49
C THR A 44 2.02 7.15 -1.09
N VAL A 45 1.00 7.05 -1.94
CA VAL A 45 -0.05 6.03 -1.85
C VAL A 45 0.09 5.10 -3.04
N THR A 46 0.47 3.85 -2.78
CA THR A 46 0.54 2.80 -3.80
C THR A 46 -0.68 1.92 -3.69
N VAL A 47 -1.35 1.64 -4.81
CA VAL A 47 -2.45 0.67 -4.90
C VAL A 47 -2.08 -0.38 -5.94
N ALA A 48 -2.09 -1.65 -5.55
CA ALA A 48 -1.76 -2.76 -6.44
C ALA A 48 -2.72 -3.94 -6.23
N PRO A 49 -2.98 -4.78 -7.27
CA PRO A 49 -3.73 -6.00 -7.10
C PRO A 49 -3.08 -6.90 -6.05
N ALA A 50 -3.86 -7.36 -5.06
CA ALA A 50 -3.30 -8.04 -3.89
C ALA A 50 -2.60 -9.37 -4.21
N HIS A 51 -2.95 -9.99 -5.34
CA HIS A 51 -2.38 -11.25 -5.78
C HIS A 51 -1.03 -11.10 -6.52
N TYR A 52 -0.61 -9.87 -6.82
CA TYR A 52 0.70 -9.59 -7.43
C TYR A 52 1.74 -9.10 -6.41
N LEU A 53 1.32 -8.67 -5.22
CA LEU A 53 2.20 -8.04 -4.25
C LEU A 53 2.37 -8.92 -3.01
N THR A 54 3.62 -9.24 -2.69
CA THR A 54 4.00 -9.89 -1.43
C THR A 54 4.81 -8.89 -0.61
N ALA A 55 4.36 -8.60 0.62
CA ALA A 55 5.11 -7.79 1.57
C ALA A 55 5.77 -8.72 2.60
N GLN A 56 7.09 -8.68 2.70
CA GLN A 56 7.87 -9.44 3.67
C GLN A 56 8.43 -8.49 4.72
N TYR A 57 8.30 -8.86 6.00
CA TYR A 57 8.83 -8.09 7.11
C TYR A 57 9.26 -9.04 8.21
N GLU A 58 10.35 -8.69 8.89
CA GLU A 58 10.83 -9.40 10.07
C GLU A 58 10.48 -8.59 11.31
N PHE A 59 10.07 -9.29 12.36
CA PHE A 59 9.88 -8.72 13.67
C PHE A 59 10.31 -9.74 14.72
N PRO A 60 10.98 -9.31 15.80
CA PRO A 60 11.33 -10.20 16.89
C PRO A 60 10.04 -10.70 17.56
N LEU A 61 9.94 -12.02 17.70
CA LEU A 61 8.98 -12.65 18.60
C LEU A 61 9.63 -12.66 19.98
N ALA A 62 9.05 -11.92 20.91
CA ALA A 62 9.46 -11.95 22.31
C ALA A 62 9.30 -13.35 22.91
#